data_AF-A0A7L9FI80-F1
#
_entry.id   AF-A0A7L9FI80-F1
#
_cell.length_a   1.000
_cell.length_b   1.000
_cell.length_c   1.000
_cell.angle_alpha   90.00
_cell.angle_beta   90.00
_cell.angle_gamma   90.00
#
_symmetry.space_group_name_H-M   'P 1'
#
loop_
_entity.id
_entity.type
_entity.pdbx_description
1 polymer ?
#
loop_
_entity_poly.entity_id
_entity_poly.type
_entity_poly.pdbx_seq_one_letter_code
_entity_poly.pdbx_strand_id
1 'polypeptide(L)'
;MRAGGSYSASDDIEEEFASLVPRRSQGYLRVFVFFVKKYLEDPSQAFSAYAVEKEVASVSRARPILDWLARKGYLKVVEAGPVTYYRLNTEKRIVRLILDLFKQS
;
A
#
# COMPACT_ATOMS: atom_id res chain seq x y z
N MET A 1 10.22 -40.47 3.69
CA MET A 1 10.82 -39.12 3.76
C MET A 1 9.98 -38.19 2.89
N ARG A 2 9.13 -37.34 3.46
CA ARG A 2 8.45 -36.28 2.70
C ARG A 2 9.20 -34.98 3.00
N ALA A 3 9.92 -34.50 2.00
CA ALA A 3 10.55 -33.19 2.02
C ALA A 3 9.45 -32.14 2.19
N GLY A 4 9.41 -31.50 3.35
CA GLY A 4 8.65 -30.28 3.55
C GLY A 4 9.28 -29.22 2.66
N GLY A 5 8.56 -28.83 1.61
CA GLY A 5 8.99 -27.75 0.73
C GLY A 5 9.20 -26.49 1.56
N SER A 6 10.44 -26.04 1.61
CA SER A 6 10.84 -24.73 2.09
C SER A 6 10.25 -23.69 1.13
N TYR A 7 8.97 -23.33 1.32
CA TYR A 7 8.40 -22.11 0.76
C TYR A 7 9.24 -20.95 1.29
N SER A 8 10.09 -20.41 0.42
CA SER A 8 11.06 -19.40 0.81
C SER A 8 10.33 -18.07 0.92
N ALA A 9 10.58 -17.32 1.99
CA ALA A 9 9.96 -16.01 2.21
C ALA A 9 10.15 -15.04 1.02
N SER A 10 11.15 -15.29 0.17
CA SER A 10 11.38 -14.59 -1.10
C SER A 10 10.27 -14.80 -2.13
N ASP A 11 9.69 -16.00 -2.22
CA ASP A 11 8.68 -16.35 -3.21
C ASP A 11 7.34 -15.70 -2.85
N ASP A 12 7.02 -15.65 -1.54
CA ASP A 12 5.87 -14.91 -1.01
C ASP A 12 6.01 -13.39 -1.28
N ILE A 13 7.22 -12.85 -1.15
CA ILE A 13 7.51 -11.44 -1.43
C ILE A 13 7.36 -11.16 -2.93
N GLU A 14 7.89 -12.03 -3.79
CA GLU A 14 7.77 -11.88 -5.24
C GLU A 14 6.31 -11.97 -5.71
N GLU A 15 5.52 -12.90 -5.17
CA GLU A 15 4.09 -13.01 -5.47
C GLU A 15 3.29 -11.81 -4.92
N GLU A 16 3.62 -11.33 -3.72
CA GLU A 16 3.03 -10.11 -3.15
C GLU A 16 3.40 -8.85 -3.96
N PHE A 17 4.62 -8.75 -4.48
CA PHE A 17 5.04 -7.66 -5.38
C PHE A 17 4.43 -7.79 -6.78
N ALA A 18 4.33 -8.99 -7.34
CA ALA A 18 3.68 -9.25 -8.62
C ALA A 18 2.19 -8.88 -8.55
N SER A 19 1.55 -9.08 -7.39
CA SER A 19 0.18 -8.65 -7.14
C SER A 19 -0.02 -7.12 -7.20
N LEU A 20 1.07 -6.34 -6.98
CA LEU A 20 1.08 -4.88 -7.13
C LEU A 20 1.25 -4.43 -8.59
N VAL A 21 1.78 -5.27 -9.49
CA VAL A 21 2.25 -4.86 -10.84
C VAL A 21 1.62 -5.65 -12.02
N PRO A 22 0.29 -5.64 -12.22
CA PRO A 22 -0.25 -5.89 -13.56
C PRO A 22 -0.02 -4.66 -14.46
N ARG A 23 0.34 -4.80 -15.74
CA ARG A 23 0.72 -3.68 -16.66
C ARG A 23 -0.25 -2.45 -16.75
N ARG A 24 -1.45 -2.51 -16.16
CA ARG A 24 -2.43 -1.40 -16.00
C ARG A 24 -2.36 -0.69 -14.62
N SER A 25 -1.34 -0.94 -13.80
CA SER A 25 -1.28 -0.64 -12.36
C SER A 25 -0.53 0.63 -11.94
N GLN A 26 -0.05 1.46 -12.87
CA GLN A 26 0.76 2.64 -12.49
C GLN A 26 0.06 3.57 -11.49
N GLY A 27 -1.26 3.75 -11.60
CA GLY A 27 -2.04 4.53 -10.63
C GLY A 27 -2.05 3.90 -9.23
N TYR A 28 -2.17 2.57 -9.15
CA TYR A 28 -2.16 1.83 -7.88
C TYR A 28 -0.81 1.96 -7.18
N LEU A 29 0.27 1.77 -7.93
CA LEU A 29 1.62 1.93 -7.41
C LEU A 29 1.89 3.36 -6.96
N ARG A 30 1.49 4.37 -7.74
CA ARG A 30 1.65 5.79 -7.37
C ARG A 30 0.92 6.14 -6.08
N VAL A 31 -0.33 5.69 -5.94
CA VAL A 31 -1.11 5.91 -4.71
C VAL A 31 -0.43 5.19 -3.54
N PHE A 32 -0.01 3.94 -3.70
CA PHE A 32 0.67 3.21 -2.62
C PHE A 32 1.99 3.90 -2.20
N VAL A 33 2.83 4.30 -3.16
CA VAL A 33 4.08 5.04 -2.90
C VAL A 33 3.81 6.37 -2.21
N PHE A 34 2.71 7.07 -2.56
CA PHE A 34 2.30 8.28 -1.85
C PHE A 34 2.08 8.02 -0.36
N PHE A 35 1.36 6.96 0.03
CA PHE A 35 1.17 6.61 1.45
C PHE A 35 2.48 6.23 2.15
N VAL A 36 3.39 5.53 1.46
CA VAL A 36 4.71 5.19 2.01
C VAL A 36 5.51 6.46 2.29
N LYS A 37 5.57 7.41 1.35
CA LYS A 37 6.28 8.69 1.53
C LYS A 37 5.69 9.51 2.67
N LYS A 38 4.35 9.66 2.69
CA LYS A 38 3.65 10.40 3.74
C LYS A 38 3.82 9.78 5.12
N TYR A 39 3.84 8.46 5.21
CA TYR A 39 4.14 7.77 6.46
C TYR A 39 5.58 8.05 6.95
N LEU A 40 6.56 8.12 6.04
CA LEU A 40 7.95 8.44 6.39
C LEU A 40 8.12 9.90 6.83
N GLU A 41 7.30 10.82 6.31
CA GLU A 41 7.21 12.22 6.76
C GLU A 41 6.55 12.32 8.15
N ASP A 42 5.39 11.68 8.32
CA ASP A 42 4.62 11.65 9.56
C ASP A 42 3.73 10.38 9.65
N PRO A 43 4.04 9.43 10.55
CA PRO A 43 3.31 8.17 10.70
C PRO A 43 1.83 8.30 11.11
N SER A 44 1.42 9.46 11.62
CA SER A 44 0.05 9.69 12.09
C SER A 44 -0.93 10.07 10.97
N GLN A 45 -0.41 10.37 9.77
CA GLN A 45 -1.21 10.89 8.67
C GLN A 45 -2.22 9.87 8.12
N ALA A 46 -3.41 10.39 7.81
CA ALA A 46 -4.45 9.67 7.12
C ALA A 46 -5.08 10.57 6.04
N PHE A 47 -5.45 9.98 4.91
CA PHE A 47 -5.89 10.71 3.73
C PHE A 47 -7.24 10.22 3.25
N SER A 48 -8.12 11.16 2.88
CA SER A 48 -9.35 10.84 2.18
C SER A 48 -9.09 10.60 0.69
N ALA A 49 -10.04 10.00 -0.02
CA ALA A 49 -9.95 9.84 -1.47
C ALA A 49 -9.73 11.18 -2.20
N TYR A 50 -10.41 12.23 -1.75
CA TYR A 50 -10.27 13.58 -2.30
C TYR A 50 -8.85 14.13 -2.14
N ALA A 51 -8.24 13.96 -0.96
CA ALA A 51 -6.87 14.42 -0.72
C ALA A 51 -5.87 13.69 -1.63
N VAL A 52 -6.03 12.38 -1.80
CA VAL A 52 -5.19 11.57 -2.70
C VAL A 52 -5.33 12.03 -4.15
N GLU A 53 -6.53 12.36 -4.63
CA GLU A 53 -6.75 12.87 -6.00
C GLU A 53 -6.09 14.23 -6.25
N LYS A 54 -5.90 15.04 -5.20
CA LYS A 54 -5.22 16.34 -5.29
C LYS A 54 -3.70 16.22 -5.32
N GLU A 55 -3.16 15.28 -4.55
CA GLU A 55 -1.71 15.11 -4.37
C GLU A 55 -1.09 14.17 -5.40
N VAL A 56 -1.81 13.13 -5.83
CA VAL A 56 -1.27 12.09 -6.71
C VAL A 56 -1.58 12.42 -8.17
N ALA A 57 -0.59 12.96 -8.86
CA ALA A 57 -0.70 13.30 -10.28
C ALA A 57 -1.19 12.12 -11.15
N SER A 58 -2.10 12.43 -12.07
CA SER A 58 -2.75 11.49 -12.99
C SER A 58 -3.68 10.46 -12.34
N VAL A 59 -4.12 10.69 -11.09
CA VAL A 59 -5.16 9.88 -10.43
C VAL A 59 -6.41 10.72 -10.24
N SER A 60 -7.41 10.55 -11.12
CA SER A 60 -8.69 11.29 -11.04
C SER A 60 -9.81 10.53 -10.33
N ARG A 61 -9.60 9.25 -10.01
CA ARG A 61 -10.54 8.39 -9.26
C ARG A 61 -9.74 7.53 -8.29
N ALA A 62 -9.41 8.08 -7.14
CA ALA A 62 -8.59 7.37 -6.15
C ALA A 62 -9.39 6.31 -5.39
N ARG A 63 -10.69 6.50 -5.19
CA ARG A 63 -11.49 5.61 -4.33
C ARG A 63 -11.42 4.12 -4.71
N PRO A 64 -11.58 3.71 -5.98
CA PRO A 64 -11.41 2.30 -6.36
C PRO A 64 -10.01 1.74 -6.05
N ILE A 65 -8.97 2.57 -6.20
CA ILE A 65 -7.59 2.20 -5.91
C ILE A 65 -7.40 2.02 -4.40
N LEU A 66 -7.90 2.96 -3.60
CA LEU A 66 -7.83 2.94 -2.15
C LEU A 66 -8.58 1.74 -1.56
N ASP A 67 -9.78 1.47 -2.06
CA ASP A 67 -10.58 0.32 -1.63
C ASP A 67 -9.89 -1.00 -1.98
N TRP A 68 -9.23 -1.08 -3.14
CA TRP A 68 -8.45 -2.25 -3.51
C TRP A 68 -7.23 -2.42 -2.60
N LEU A 69 -6.46 -1.36 -2.36
CA LEU A 69 -5.28 -1.38 -1.49
C LEU A 69 -5.68 -1.74 -0.04
N ALA A 70 -6.81 -1.23 0.44
CA ALA A 70 -7.36 -1.56 1.75
C ALA A 70 -7.82 -3.02 1.82
N ARG A 71 -8.55 -3.54 0.82
CA ARG A 71 -8.93 -4.96 0.75
C ARG A 71 -7.74 -5.89 0.71
N LYS A 72 -6.65 -5.49 0.07
CA LYS A 72 -5.39 -6.23 0.07
C LYS A 72 -4.58 -6.04 1.35
N GLY A 73 -5.05 -5.22 2.29
CA GLY A 73 -4.43 -4.97 3.59
C GLY A 73 -3.22 -4.05 3.55
N TYR A 74 -2.91 -3.38 2.44
CA TYR A 74 -1.82 -2.39 2.37
C TYR A 74 -2.18 -1.08 3.08
N LEU A 75 -3.47 -0.75 3.12
CA LEU A 75 -4.01 0.40 3.84
C LEU A 75 -5.00 -0.07 4.91
N LYS A 76 -5.07 0.67 6.02
CA LYS A 76 -6.16 0.58 6.99
C LYS A 76 -7.18 1.67 6.69
N VAL A 77 -8.45 1.31 6.76
CA VAL A 77 -9.55 2.27 6.74
C VAL A 77 -9.69 2.85 8.15
N VAL A 78 -9.74 4.18 8.24
CA VAL A 78 -10.01 4.93 9.45
C VAL A 78 -11.30 5.71 9.18
N GLU A 79 -12.39 5.31 9.84
CA GLU A 79 -13.65 6.03 9.73
C GLU A 79 -13.65 7.17 10.74
N ALA A 80 -13.68 8.40 10.22
CA ALA A 80 -13.84 9.62 11.01
C ALA A 80 -15.06 10.36 10.50
N GLY A 81 -16.25 9.94 10.96
CA GLY A 81 -17.52 10.54 10.57
C GLY A 81 -17.94 10.18 9.13
N PRO A 82 -18.49 11.13 8.34
CA PRO A 82 -19.05 10.82 7.01
C PRO A 82 -17.98 10.59 5.93
N VAL A 83 -16.70 10.83 6.23
CA VAL A 83 -15.59 10.72 5.29
C VAL A 83 -14.70 9.54 5.68
N THR A 84 -14.47 8.66 4.71
CA THR A 84 -13.52 7.55 4.83
C THR A 84 -12.10 8.06 4.66
N TYR A 85 -11.26 7.81 5.66
CA TYR A 85 -9.82 8.06 5.58
C TYR A 85 -9.07 6.74 5.48
N TYR A 86 -7.88 6.80 4.91
CA TYR A 86 -6.99 5.66 4.73
C TYR A 86 -5.63 6.01 5.32
N ARG A 87 -4.97 5.03 5.93
CA ARG A 87 -3.58 5.17 6.39
C ARG A 87 -2.79 3.92 6.04
N LEU A 88 -1.46 4.03 6.01
CA LEU A 88 -0.60 2.90 5.72
C LEU A 88 -0.75 1.79 6.78
N ASN A 89 -0.86 0.53 6.35
CA ASN A 89 -0.97 -0.61 7.28
C ASN A 89 0.40 -1.21 7.61
N THR A 90 1.04 -0.72 8.66
CA THR A 90 2.35 -1.21 9.12
C THR A 90 2.31 -2.58 9.80
N GLU A 91 1.13 -3.14 10.06
CA GLU A 91 1.04 -4.52 10.55
C GLU A 91 1.29 -5.52 9.40
N LYS A 92 1.02 -5.13 8.15
CA LYS A 92 1.25 -5.99 6.99
C LYS A 92 2.76 -6.12 6.73
N ARG A 93 3.24 -7.37 6.63
CA ARG A 93 4.67 -7.70 6.49
C ARG A 93 5.33 -6.98 5.31
N ILE A 94 4.72 -7.02 4.14
CA ILE A 94 5.27 -6.39 2.93
C ILE A 94 5.41 -4.87 3.06
N VAL A 95 4.48 -4.22 3.77
CA VAL A 95 4.53 -2.78 4.00
C VAL A 95 5.75 -2.44 4.87
N ARG A 96 6.04 -3.24 5.90
CA ARG A 96 7.24 -3.08 6.74
C ARG A 96 8.52 -3.26 5.92
N LEU A 97 8.60 -4.32 5.12
CA LEU A 97 9.75 -4.57 4.26
C LEU A 97 10.01 -3.39 3.30
N ILE A 98 8.96 -2.85 2.69
CA ILE A 98 9.08 -1.69 1.81
C ILE A 98 9.52 -0.45 2.59
N LEU A 99 8.96 -0.19 3.77
CA LEU A 99 9.40 0.93 4.61
C LEU A 99 10.88 0.82 5.01
N ASP A 100 11.36 -0.37 5.33
CA ASP A 100 12.76 -0.60 5.71
C ASP A 100 13.70 -0.38 4.51
N LEU A 101 13.30 -0.80 3.30
CA LEU A 101 14.05 -0.54 2.07
C LEU A 101 14.19 0.97 1.80
N PHE A 102 13.12 1.74 1.96
CA PHE A 102 13.15 3.20 1.73
C PHE A 102 13.93 3.97 2.81
N LYS A 103 14.11 3.42 4.01
CA LYS A 103 14.94 4.03 5.06
C LYS A 103 16.44 3.80 4.87
N GLN A 104 16.82 2.78 4.10
CA GLN A 104 18.22 2.44 3.85
C GLN A 104 18.81 3.17 2.64
N SER A 105 17.97 3.83 1.84
CA SER A 105 18.36 4.56 0.63
C SER A 105 18.36 6.07 0.84
#